data_AF-A0A0K8NY25-F1
#
_entry.id   AF-A0A0K8NY25-F1
#
_cell.length_a   1.000
_cell.length_b   1.000
_cell.length_c   1.000
_cell.angle_alpha   90.00
_cell.angle_beta   90.00
_cell.angle_gamma   90.00
#
_symmetry.space_group_name_H-M   'P 1'
#
loop_
_entity.id
_entity.type
_entity.pdbx_description
1 polymer ?
#
loop_
_entity_poly.entity_id
_entity_poly.type
_entity_poly.pdbx_seq_one_letter_code
_entity_poly.pdbx_strand_id
1 'polypeptide(L)'
;MSLAAAALAASAASAAGAAGLRVPGASFTRLWVYLGTSPLLWLTLTVTAYALAVRLQRRLGGSPFANPVPVAVIVIVAVLMLSGTPYRSYFDGAQFVHFLLGTATVALAVPLRRQWPAVRAALGPLALALVAGNLAGALVAMGVLKAFGAPAALVLSVAPKSVTAPVAMAIAERIGGVPELTAALVVLTGMLGATMATPLLNALRIRDVAARGLGTGIAAHGIGTARAFQISEVAGTFAGVGMAASTVAASLLVPLAARWVAALG
;
A
#
# COMPACT_ATOMS: atom_id res chain seq x y z
N MET A 1 30.10 14.11 -18.13
CA MET A 1 30.59 14.84 -16.92
C MET A 1 31.43 13.86 -16.11
N SER A 2 32.74 14.10 -16.00
CA SER A 2 33.64 13.15 -15.32
C SER A 2 33.42 13.17 -13.80
N LEU A 3 33.72 12.05 -13.12
CA LEU A 3 33.64 11.88 -11.66
C LEU A 3 34.31 13.02 -10.87
N ALA A 4 35.35 13.64 -11.43
CA ALA A 4 36.02 14.80 -10.85
C ALA A 4 35.13 16.05 -10.78
N ALA A 5 34.25 16.26 -11.76
CA ALA A 5 33.31 17.39 -11.75
C ALA A 5 32.20 17.22 -10.70
N ALA A 6 31.79 15.97 -10.43
CA ALA A 6 30.82 15.64 -9.39
C ALA A 6 31.41 15.81 -7.97
N ALA A 7 32.67 15.43 -7.78
CA ALA A 7 33.38 15.62 -6.51
C ALA A 7 33.61 17.10 -6.18
N LEU A 8 33.97 17.93 -7.18
CA LEU A 8 34.10 19.37 -7.01
C LEU A 8 32.77 20.05 -6.66
N ALA A 9 31.67 19.61 -7.27
CA ALA A 9 30.33 20.12 -6.97
C ALA A 9 29.90 19.76 -5.53
N ALA A 10 30.29 18.57 -5.05
CA ALA A 10 30.01 18.13 -3.68
C ALA A 10 30.81 18.91 -2.62
N SER A 11 32.09 19.24 -2.89
CA SER A 11 32.91 20.04 -1.96
C SER A 11 32.46 21.52 -1.91
N ALA A 12 32.01 22.06 -3.04
CA ALA A 12 31.44 23.40 -3.09
C ALA A 12 30.10 23.49 -2.30
N ALA A 13 29.28 22.44 -2.38
CA ALA A 13 28.02 22.36 -1.62
C ALA A 13 28.24 22.20 -0.10
N SER A 14 29.31 21.52 0.34
CA SER A 14 29.64 21.43 1.78
C SER A 14 30.18 22.75 2.32
N ALA A 15 30.96 23.50 1.53
CA ALA A 15 31.44 24.84 1.89
C ALA A 15 30.29 25.85 2.00
N ALA A 16 29.28 25.77 1.10
CA ALA A 16 28.08 26.60 1.18
C ALA A 16 27.19 26.27 2.40
N GLY A 17 27.20 25.01 2.86
CA GLY A 17 26.52 24.57 4.07
C GLY A 17 27.09 25.16 5.37
N ALA A 18 28.40 25.41 5.42
CA ALA A 18 29.06 26.09 6.55
C ALA A 18 28.74 27.59 6.62
N ALA A 19 28.26 28.19 5.52
CA ALA A 19 27.96 29.62 5.40
C ALA A 19 26.47 29.98 5.58
N GLY A 20 25.60 29.04 5.96
CA GLY A 20 24.19 29.31 6.28
C GLY A 20 23.29 29.69 5.08
N LEU A 21 23.80 29.64 3.85
CA LEU A 21 23.03 29.93 2.63
C LEU A 21 22.17 28.72 2.24
N ARG A 22 20.84 28.86 2.29
CA ARG A 22 19.90 27.85 1.77
C ARG A 22 19.95 27.85 0.24
N VAL A 23 20.75 26.97 -0.35
CA VAL A 23 20.76 26.72 -1.79
C VAL A 23 19.52 25.89 -2.19
N PRO A 24 18.57 26.42 -2.99
CA PRO A 24 17.48 25.61 -3.54
C PRO A 24 18.08 24.55 -4.48
N GLY A 25 17.88 23.27 -4.20
CA GLY A 25 18.49 22.14 -4.93
C GLY A 25 19.45 21.27 -4.12
N ALA A 26 19.84 21.70 -2.92
CA ALA A 26 20.67 20.91 -2.01
C ALA A 26 19.98 19.63 -1.48
N SER A 27 18.63 19.56 -1.51
CA SER A 27 17.89 18.37 -1.09
C SER A 27 17.89 17.29 -2.16
N PHE A 28 17.64 17.63 -3.43
CA PHE A 28 17.64 16.67 -4.54
C PHE A 28 19.04 16.09 -4.77
N THR A 29 20.07 16.93 -4.71
CA THR A 29 21.46 16.49 -4.84
C THR A 29 21.88 15.60 -3.67
N ARG A 30 21.50 15.95 -2.43
CA ARG A 30 21.71 15.07 -1.26
C ARG A 30 20.93 13.76 -1.36
N LEU A 31 19.69 13.80 -1.84
CA LEU A 31 18.89 12.61 -2.10
C LEU A 31 19.57 11.72 -3.13
N TRP A 32 20.05 12.29 -4.25
CA TRP A 32 20.78 11.54 -5.28
C TRP A 32 22.10 10.95 -4.78
N VAL A 33 22.89 11.73 -4.03
CA VAL A 33 24.15 11.24 -3.45
C VAL A 33 23.87 10.14 -2.42
N TYR A 34 22.90 10.33 -1.52
CA TYR A 34 22.48 9.33 -0.54
C TYR A 34 21.89 8.06 -1.17
N LEU A 35 21.12 8.20 -2.26
CA LEU A 35 20.63 7.08 -3.07
C LEU A 35 21.75 6.37 -3.84
N GLY A 36 22.79 7.09 -4.25
CA GLY A 36 23.97 6.54 -4.92
C GLY A 36 24.98 5.87 -3.98
N THR A 37 24.99 6.24 -2.69
CA THR A 37 25.93 5.72 -1.67
C THR A 37 25.28 4.73 -0.70
N SER A 38 23.95 4.61 -0.68
CA SER A 38 23.25 3.63 0.14
C SER A 38 23.55 2.20 -0.33
N PRO A 39 23.60 1.20 0.57
CA PRO A 39 23.90 -0.17 0.18
C PRO A 39 22.77 -0.69 -0.71
N LEU A 40 22.99 -0.66 -2.04
CA LEU A 40 22.05 -1.14 -3.06
C LEU A 40 21.61 -2.59 -2.81
N LEU A 41 22.35 -3.34 -1.98
CA LEU A 41 22.02 -4.66 -1.48
C LEU A 41 20.54 -4.82 -1.13
N TRP A 42 19.96 -3.95 -0.29
CA TRP A 42 18.59 -4.12 0.17
C TRP A 42 17.56 -3.86 -0.92
N LEU A 43 17.81 -2.85 -1.76
CA LEU A 43 17.00 -2.60 -2.96
C LEU A 43 17.07 -3.78 -3.93
N THR A 44 18.27 -4.26 -4.23
CA THR A 44 18.52 -5.40 -5.11
C THR A 44 17.87 -6.66 -4.55
N LEU A 45 17.95 -6.90 -3.24
CA LEU A 45 17.29 -8.01 -2.58
C LEU A 45 15.77 -7.92 -2.75
N THR A 46 15.16 -6.76 -2.50
CA THR A 46 13.71 -6.56 -2.64
C THR A 46 13.24 -6.79 -4.07
N VAL A 47 13.93 -6.19 -5.05
CA VAL A 47 13.59 -6.35 -6.48
C VAL A 47 13.79 -7.80 -6.92
N THR A 48 14.88 -8.44 -6.51
CA THR A 48 15.18 -9.84 -6.87
C THR A 48 14.18 -10.80 -6.23
N ALA A 49 13.89 -10.65 -4.94
CA ALA A 49 12.89 -11.45 -4.24
C ALA A 49 11.52 -11.35 -4.93
N TYR A 50 11.09 -10.13 -5.28
CA TYR A 50 9.85 -9.92 -6.02
C TYR A 50 9.89 -10.54 -7.42
N ALA A 51 10.96 -10.35 -8.19
CA ALA A 51 11.10 -10.92 -9.53
C ALA A 51 11.08 -12.45 -9.52
N LEU A 52 11.77 -13.07 -8.56
CA LEU A 52 11.74 -14.52 -8.34
C LEU A 52 10.35 -14.98 -7.95
N ALA A 53 9.65 -14.24 -7.09
CA ALA A 53 8.28 -14.55 -6.72
C ALA A 53 7.30 -14.47 -7.91
N VAL A 54 7.45 -13.48 -8.80
CA VAL A 54 6.70 -13.41 -10.07
C VAL A 54 7.00 -14.62 -10.95
N ARG A 55 8.28 -15.02 -11.07
CA ARG A 55 8.68 -16.17 -11.88
C ARG A 55 8.14 -17.47 -11.30
N LEU A 56 8.16 -17.62 -9.98
CA LEU A 56 7.54 -18.74 -9.27
C LEU A 56 6.03 -18.77 -9.52
N GLN A 57 5.33 -17.64 -9.40
CA GLN A 57 3.90 -17.57 -9.65
C GLN A 57 3.54 -18.04 -11.06
N ARG A 58 4.30 -17.59 -12.07
CA ARG A 58 4.11 -18.00 -13.46
C ARG A 58 4.34 -19.50 -13.66
N ARG A 59 5.35 -20.07 -13.00
CA ARG A 59 5.60 -21.52 -13.03
C ARG A 59 4.47 -22.33 -12.37
N LEU A 60 3.83 -21.77 -11.34
CA LEU A 60 2.69 -22.37 -10.66
C LEU A 60 1.34 -22.02 -11.33
N GLY A 61 1.34 -21.77 -12.64
CA GLY A 61 0.12 -21.54 -13.42
C GLY A 61 -0.64 -20.26 -13.07
N GLY A 62 0.02 -19.25 -12.49
CA GLY A 62 -0.64 -18.01 -12.10
C GLY A 62 -1.43 -18.09 -10.79
N SER A 63 -1.20 -19.14 -9.98
CA SER A 63 -1.91 -19.38 -8.72
C SER A 63 -1.98 -18.12 -7.84
N PRO A 64 -3.19 -17.73 -7.37
CA PRO A 64 -3.36 -16.59 -6.46
C PRO A 64 -2.63 -16.76 -5.12
N PHE A 65 -2.40 -18.00 -4.68
CA PHE A 65 -1.65 -18.30 -3.45
C PHE A 65 -0.15 -18.04 -3.59
N ALA A 66 0.39 -18.13 -4.80
CA ALA A 66 1.77 -17.76 -5.11
C ALA A 66 1.88 -16.25 -5.42
N ASN A 67 1.15 -15.39 -4.69
CA ASN A 67 1.17 -13.96 -4.94
C ASN A 67 2.60 -13.39 -4.69
N PRO A 68 3.16 -12.61 -5.64
CA PRO A 68 4.52 -12.11 -5.53
C PRO A 68 4.78 -11.23 -4.31
N VAL A 69 3.77 -10.48 -3.83
CA VAL A 69 3.94 -9.56 -2.71
C VAL A 69 4.15 -10.31 -1.39
N PRO A 70 3.24 -11.20 -0.93
CA PRO A 70 3.47 -12.04 0.24
C PRO A 70 4.78 -12.83 0.20
N VAL A 71 5.07 -13.45 -0.95
CA VAL A 71 6.28 -14.26 -1.10
C VAL A 71 7.53 -13.40 -0.94
N ALA A 72 7.60 -12.22 -1.56
CA ALA A 72 8.72 -11.31 -1.41
C ALA A 72 8.87 -10.82 0.05
N VAL A 73 7.76 -10.48 0.71
CA VAL A 73 7.77 -10.08 2.13
C VAL A 73 8.31 -11.20 3.02
N ILE A 74 7.84 -12.44 2.85
CA ILE A 74 8.31 -13.60 3.62
C ILE A 74 9.82 -13.82 3.41
N VAL A 75 10.29 -13.76 2.15
CA VAL A 75 11.72 -13.90 1.84
C VAL A 75 12.55 -12.81 2.51
N ILE A 76 12.13 -11.55 2.42
CA ILE A 76 12.87 -10.44 3.04
C ILE A 76 12.89 -10.58 4.56
N VAL A 77 11.75 -10.86 5.19
CA VAL A 77 11.66 -11.07 6.65
C VAL A 77 12.56 -12.23 7.08
N ALA A 78 12.54 -13.35 6.37
CA ALA A 78 13.40 -14.50 6.67
C ALA A 78 14.89 -14.13 6.58
N VAL A 79 15.30 -13.40 5.54
CA VAL A 79 16.69 -12.92 5.41
C VAL A 79 17.08 -12.03 6.58
N LEU A 80 16.26 -11.04 6.93
CA LEU A 80 16.55 -10.12 8.05
C LEU A 80 16.66 -10.85 9.39
N MET A 81 15.79 -11.83 9.64
CA MET A 81 15.85 -12.63 10.85
C MET A 81 17.09 -13.52 10.90
N LEU A 82 17.43 -14.18 9.79
CA LEU A 82 18.60 -15.06 9.70
C LEU A 82 19.93 -14.28 9.78
N SER A 83 19.97 -13.07 9.24
CA SER A 83 21.16 -12.21 9.29
C SER A 83 21.25 -11.36 10.56
N GLY A 84 20.22 -11.34 11.40
CA GLY A 84 20.14 -10.46 12.58
C GLY A 84 20.10 -8.97 12.22
N THR A 85 19.73 -8.61 10.99
CA THR A 85 19.76 -7.22 10.52
C THR A 85 18.56 -6.45 11.07
N PRO A 86 18.77 -5.28 11.71
CA PRO A 86 17.67 -4.40 12.12
C PRO A 86 16.85 -3.93 10.92
N TYR A 87 15.51 -3.90 11.06
CA TYR A 87 14.61 -3.42 10.00
C TYR A 87 14.98 -2.03 9.48
N ARG A 88 15.47 -1.14 10.36
CA ARG A 88 15.89 0.21 9.99
C ARG A 88 17.01 0.20 8.94
N SER A 89 17.98 -0.69 9.07
CA SER A 89 19.07 -0.83 8.10
C SER A 89 18.57 -1.28 6.73
N TYR A 90 17.58 -2.17 6.69
CA TYR A 90 16.88 -2.54 5.46
C TYR A 90 16.13 -1.35 4.86
N PHE A 91 15.36 -0.64 5.70
CA PHE A 91 14.54 0.49 5.28
C PHE A 91 15.39 1.63 4.70
N ASP A 92 16.55 1.91 5.31
CA ASP A 92 17.50 2.92 4.83
C ASP A 92 18.06 2.56 3.43
N GLY A 93 18.29 1.28 3.15
CA GLY A 93 18.72 0.81 1.82
C GLY A 93 17.58 0.64 0.81
N ALA A 94 16.32 0.59 1.25
CA ALA A 94 15.13 0.43 0.41
C ALA A 94 14.41 1.76 0.09
N GLN A 95 14.97 2.91 0.50
CA GLN A 95 14.36 4.25 0.32
C GLN A 95 13.96 4.56 -1.12
N PHE A 96 14.67 4.02 -2.11
CA PHE A 96 14.32 4.21 -3.53
C PHE A 96 12.91 3.67 -3.84
N VAL A 97 12.55 2.49 -3.34
CA VAL A 97 11.19 1.92 -3.53
C VAL A 97 10.15 2.79 -2.82
N HIS A 98 10.49 3.32 -1.64
CA HIS A 98 9.60 4.21 -0.90
C HIS A 98 9.34 5.52 -1.66
N PHE A 99 10.38 6.12 -2.25
CA PHE A 99 10.26 7.28 -3.14
C PHE A 99 9.39 6.97 -4.36
N LEU A 100 9.60 5.79 -4.97
CA LEU A 100 8.82 5.37 -6.13
C LEU A 100 7.32 5.21 -5.82
N LEU A 101 6.92 4.99 -4.57
CA LEU A 101 5.50 4.88 -4.20
C LEU A 101 4.71 6.15 -4.55
N GLY A 102 5.29 7.33 -4.32
CA GLY A 102 4.68 8.60 -4.71
C GLY A 102 4.52 8.70 -6.23
N THR A 103 5.59 8.38 -6.97
CA THR A 103 5.57 8.40 -8.44
C THR A 103 4.60 7.36 -9.02
N ALA A 104 4.50 6.18 -8.42
CA ALA A 104 3.57 5.12 -8.83
C ALA A 104 2.12 5.55 -8.62
N THR A 105 1.82 6.24 -7.50
CA THR A 105 0.49 6.78 -7.21
C THR A 105 0.09 7.82 -8.26
N VAL A 106 0.99 8.72 -8.63
CA VAL A 106 0.74 9.70 -9.71
C VAL A 106 0.59 8.98 -11.06
N ALA A 107 1.41 7.96 -11.33
CA ALA A 107 1.36 7.19 -12.57
C ALA A 107 0.02 6.44 -12.75
N LEU A 108 -0.72 6.13 -11.68
CA LEU A 108 -2.09 5.59 -11.77
C LEU A 108 -3.05 6.53 -12.52
N ALA A 109 -2.74 7.82 -12.64
CA ALA A 109 -3.51 8.75 -13.45
C ALA A 109 -3.52 8.36 -14.94
N VAL A 110 -2.47 7.69 -15.44
CA VAL A 110 -2.38 7.26 -16.84
C VAL A 110 -3.44 6.21 -17.20
N PRO A 111 -3.51 5.04 -16.54
CA PRO A 111 -4.56 4.05 -16.82
C PRO A 111 -5.95 4.57 -16.45
N LEU A 112 -6.08 5.43 -15.44
CA LEU A 112 -7.33 6.13 -15.13
C LEU A 112 -7.80 6.99 -16.30
N ARG A 113 -6.91 7.79 -16.88
CA ARG A 113 -7.24 8.63 -18.04
C ARG A 113 -7.65 7.79 -19.25
N ARG A 114 -6.99 6.65 -19.48
CA ARG A 114 -7.33 5.72 -20.57
C ARG A 114 -8.72 5.10 -20.39
N GLN A 115 -9.08 4.73 -19.15
CA GLN A 115 -10.37 4.13 -18.82
C GLN A 115 -11.41 5.15 -18.33
N TRP A 116 -11.15 6.45 -18.47
CA TRP A 116 -12.02 7.49 -17.92
C TRP A 116 -13.47 7.41 -18.39
N PRO A 117 -13.78 7.11 -19.68
CA PRO A 117 -15.17 6.93 -20.11
C PRO A 117 -15.88 5.80 -19.35
N ALA A 118 -15.21 4.67 -19.13
CA ALA A 118 -15.76 3.53 -18.39
C ALA A 118 -15.97 3.86 -16.90
N VAL A 119 -15.00 4.54 -16.27
CA VAL A 119 -15.11 4.98 -14.88
C VAL A 119 -16.25 6.01 -14.72
N ARG A 120 -16.35 6.97 -15.65
CA ARG A 120 -17.39 7.99 -15.65
C ARG A 120 -18.79 7.38 -15.76
N ALA A 121 -18.97 6.40 -16.65
CA ALA A 121 -20.23 5.69 -16.82
C ALA A 121 -20.65 4.91 -15.55
N ALA A 122 -19.67 4.52 -14.73
CA ALA A 122 -19.88 3.72 -13.52
C ALA A 122 -19.87 4.54 -12.20
N LEU A 123 -19.89 5.88 -12.23
CA LEU A 123 -19.76 6.71 -11.03
C LEU A 123 -20.84 6.43 -9.96
N GLY A 124 -22.09 6.23 -10.37
CA GLY A 124 -23.19 5.90 -9.46
C GLY A 124 -22.96 4.59 -8.71
N PRO A 125 -22.82 3.45 -9.42
CA PRO A 125 -22.48 2.16 -8.81
C PRO A 125 -21.19 2.20 -7.99
N LEU A 126 -20.18 2.97 -8.44
CA LEU A 126 -18.91 3.12 -7.74
C LEU A 126 -19.09 3.80 -6.39
N ALA A 127 -19.84 4.91 -6.33
CA ALA A 127 -20.11 5.63 -5.08
C ALA A 127 -20.86 4.74 -4.08
N LEU A 128 -21.86 3.98 -4.54
CA LEU A 128 -22.60 3.06 -3.69
C LEU A 128 -21.70 1.94 -3.15
N ALA A 129 -20.92 1.30 -4.03
CA ALA A 129 -19.98 0.25 -3.65
C ALA A 129 -18.90 0.75 -2.69
N LEU A 130 -18.46 2.00 -2.86
CA LEU A 130 -17.48 2.64 -1.99
C LEU A 130 -18.00 2.79 -0.56
N VAL A 131 -19.20 3.35 -0.39
CA VAL A 131 -19.82 3.55 0.93
C VAL A 131 -20.13 2.20 1.56
N ALA A 132 -20.80 1.31 0.83
CA ALA A 132 -21.19 0.00 1.32
C ALA A 132 -19.97 -0.85 1.70
N GLY A 133 -18.94 -0.89 0.85
CA GLY A 133 -17.73 -1.68 1.07
C GLY A 133 -16.89 -1.18 2.24
N ASN A 134 -16.73 0.14 2.39
CA ASN A 134 -16.00 0.71 3.53
C ASN A 134 -16.74 0.47 4.85
N LEU A 135 -18.05 0.71 4.89
CA LEU A 135 -18.85 0.46 6.09
C LEU A 135 -18.89 -1.02 6.44
N ALA A 136 -19.18 -1.90 5.48
CA ALA A 136 -19.20 -3.34 5.72
C ALA A 136 -17.84 -3.83 6.20
N GLY A 137 -16.75 -3.40 5.56
CA GLY A 137 -15.40 -3.79 5.94
C GLY A 137 -15.03 -3.38 7.37
N ALA A 138 -15.37 -2.16 7.76
CA ALA A 138 -15.11 -1.64 9.11
C ALA A 138 -16.01 -2.30 10.16
N LEU A 139 -17.32 -2.33 9.93
CA LEU A 139 -18.31 -2.86 10.86
C LEU A 139 -18.15 -4.37 11.09
N VAL A 140 -17.92 -5.15 10.03
CA VAL A 140 -17.69 -6.60 10.16
C VAL A 140 -16.40 -6.86 10.94
N ALA A 141 -15.31 -6.17 10.62
CA ALA A 141 -14.04 -6.38 11.32
C ALA A 141 -14.12 -6.01 12.81
N MET A 142 -14.71 -4.86 13.13
CA MET A 142 -14.93 -4.44 14.51
C MET A 142 -15.89 -5.39 15.24
N GLY A 143 -17.00 -5.77 14.60
CA GLY A 143 -18.02 -6.64 15.16
C GLY A 143 -17.49 -8.03 15.48
N VAL A 144 -16.69 -8.62 14.57
CA VAL A 144 -16.01 -9.90 14.82
C VAL A 144 -15.09 -9.78 16.03
N LEU A 145 -14.18 -8.80 16.07
CA LEU A 145 -13.26 -8.67 17.20
C LEU A 145 -13.99 -8.42 18.52
N LYS A 146 -15.05 -7.61 18.53
CA LYS A 146 -15.89 -7.39 19.70
C LYS A 146 -16.58 -8.69 20.17
N ALA A 147 -17.09 -9.50 19.24
CA ALA A 147 -17.71 -10.79 19.55
C ALA A 147 -16.73 -11.79 20.18
N PHE A 148 -15.44 -11.71 19.83
CA PHE A 148 -14.36 -12.49 20.45
C PHE A 148 -13.81 -11.86 21.74
N GLY A 149 -14.41 -10.77 22.26
CA GLY A 149 -13.97 -10.11 23.48
C GLY A 149 -12.64 -9.37 23.36
N ALA A 150 -12.27 -8.93 22.15
CA ALA A 150 -11.04 -8.20 21.92
C ALA A 150 -11.02 -6.85 22.66
N PRO A 151 -9.85 -6.38 23.14
CA PRO A 151 -9.72 -5.06 23.75
C PRO A 151 -10.15 -3.94 22.81
N ALA A 152 -10.77 -2.88 23.35
CA ALA A 152 -11.26 -1.74 22.57
C ALA A 152 -10.19 -1.13 21.66
N ALA A 153 -8.95 -1.00 22.15
CA ALA A 153 -7.84 -0.49 21.36
C ALA A 153 -7.58 -1.32 20.09
N LEU A 154 -7.68 -2.66 20.16
CA LEU A 154 -7.54 -3.55 19.01
C LEU A 154 -8.74 -3.46 18.07
N VAL A 155 -9.96 -3.37 18.60
CA VAL A 155 -11.19 -3.16 17.80
C VAL A 155 -11.11 -1.85 17.01
N LEU A 156 -10.65 -0.76 17.63
CA LEU A 156 -10.51 0.53 16.98
C LEU A 156 -9.36 0.54 15.96
N SER A 157 -8.26 -0.17 16.26
CA SER A 157 -7.12 -0.32 15.34
C SER A 157 -7.47 -1.09 14.06
N VAL A 158 -8.44 -2.02 14.11
CA VAL A 158 -8.83 -2.80 12.93
C VAL A 158 -9.78 -2.05 12.00
N ALA A 159 -10.45 -1.01 12.50
CA ALA A 159 -11.52 -0.33 11.76
C ALA A 159 -11.06 0.28 10.42
N PRO A 160 -9.90 0.97 10.31
CA PRO A 160 -9.43 1.53 9.05
C PRO A 160 -8.48 0.59 8.27
N LYS A 161 -8.47 -0.73 8.55
CA LYS A 161 -7.51 -1.69 7.94
C LYS A 161 -7.50 -1.74 6.41
N SER A 162 -8.56 -1.26 5.75
CA SER A 162 -8.75 -1.39 4.30
C SER A 162 -8.25 -0.18 3.49
N VAL A 163 -7.66 0.83 4.14
CA VAL A 163 -7.01 1.96 3.46
C VAL A 163 -5.48 1.90 3.59
N THR A 164 -4.76 2.84 2.98
CA THR A 164 -3.30 2.85 3.02
C THR A 164 -2.79 3.17 4.42
N ALA A 165 -1.65 2.58 4.79
CA ALA A 165 -1.12 2.63 6.16
C ALA A 165 -1.05 4.04 6.75
N PRO A 166 -0.54 5.09 6.06
CA PRO A 166 -0.49 6.44 6.64
C PRO A 166 -1.87 6.99 7.00
N VAL A 167 -2.87 6.77 6.14
CA VAL A 167 -4.25 7.23 6.37
C VAL A 167 -4.90 6.42 7.47
N ALA A 168 -4.72 5.10 7.46
CA ALA A 168 -5.29 4.21 8.46
C ALA A 168 -4.75 4.53 9.86
N MET A 169 -3.45 4.75 9.99
CA MET A 169 -2.78 5.15 11.23
C MET A 169 -3.34 6.46 11.78
N ALA A 170 -3.49 7.48 10.91
CA ALA A 170 -4.06 8.76 11.31
C ALA A 170 -5.54 8.66 11.74
N ILE A 171 -6.33 7.81 11.08
CA ILE A 171 -7.71 7.54 11.50
C ILE A 171 -7.71 6.82 12.85
N ALA A 172 -6.90 5.77 13.01
CA ALA A 172 -6.81 4.98 14.23
C ALA A 172 -6.43 5.84 15.44
N GLU A 173 -5.41 6.69 15.30
CA GLU A 173 -5.00 7.63 16.34
C GLU A 173 -6.16 8.53 16.79
N ARG A 174 -6.93 9.06 15.84
CA ARG A 174 -8.10 9.93 16.13
C ARG A 174 -9.24 9.23 16.83
N ILE A 175 -9.41 7.93 16.61
CA ILE A 175 -10.51 7.13 17.19
C ILE A 175 -10.08 6.34 18.43
N GLY A 176 -8.84 6.49 18.91
CA GLY A 176 -8.31 5.80 20.10
C GLY A 176 -7.76 4.40 19.85
N GLY A 177 -7.43 4.06 18.60
CA GLY A 177 -6.67 2.87 18.23
C GLY A 177 -5.16 3.07 18.35
N VAL A 178 -4.40 1.99 18.07
CA VAL A 178 -2.94 1.94 18.10
C VAL A 178 -2.43 2.02 16.65
N PRO A 179 -1.74 3.10 16.24
CA PRO A 179 -1.26 3.28 14.88
C PRO A 179 -0.34 2.15 14.39
N GLU A 180 0.58 1.67 15.21
CA GLU A 180 1.55 0.63 14.84
C GLU A 180 0.85 -0.70 14.54
N LEU A 181 -0.12 -1.06 15.38
CA LEU A 181 -0.97 -2.23 15.18
C LEU A 181 -1.83 -2.09 13.92
N THR A 182 -2.37 -0.90 13.70
CA THR A 182 -3.16 -0.57 12.50
C THR A 182 -2.33 -0.76 11.24
N ALA A 183 -1.08 -0.30 11.22
CA ALA A 183 -0.17 -0.48 10.08
C ALA A 183 0.05 -1.97 9.76
N ALA A 184 0.26 -2.80 10.78
CA ALA A 184 0.37 -4.25 10.61
C ALA A 184 -0.92 -4.87 10.04
N LEU A 185 -2.08 -4.50 10.58
CA LEU A 185 -3.39 -4.98 10.12
C LEU A 185 -3.68 -4.56 8.68
N VAL A 186 -3.28 -3.36 8.26
CA VAL A 186 -3.38 -2.90 6.88
C VAL A 186 -2.56 -3.80 5.95
N VAL A 187 -1.28 -4.01 6.25
CA VAL A 187 -0.40 -4.85 5.42
C VAL A 187 -0.96 -6.27 5.31
N LEU A 188 -1.39 -6.86 6.44
CA LEU A 188 -2.02 -8.19 6.45
C LEU A 188 -3.29 -8.22 5.62
N THR A 189 -4.16 -7.21 5.74
CA THR A 189 -5.40 -7.10 4.97
C THR A 189 -5.11 -7.02 3.47
N GLY A 190 -4.14 -6.21 3.06
CA GLY A 190 -3.72 -6.09 1.67
C GLY A 190 -3.17 -7.40 1.11
N MET A 191 -2.34 -8.12 1.87
CA MET A 191 -1.77 -9.42 1.48
C MET A 191 -2.85 -10.50 1.36
N LEU A 192 -3.75 -10.59 2.33
CA LEU A 192 -4.88 -11.52 2.30
C LEU A 192 -5.84 -11.19 1.15
N GLY A 193 -6.17 -9.91 0.96
CA GLY A 193 -7.03 -9.50 -0.14
C GLY A 193 -6.42 -9.79 -1.51
N ALA A 194 -5.13 -9.51 -1.71
CA ALA A 194 -4.46 -9.78 -2.98
C ALA A 194 -4.29 -11.28 -3.29
N THR A 195 -4.33 -12.16 -2.29
CA THR A 195 -4.29 -13.62 -2.47
C THR A 195 -5.68 -14.22 -2.60
N MET A 196 -6.64 -13.78 -1.79
CA MET A 196 -7.98 -14.36 -1.68
C MET A 196 -9.02 -13.74 -2.61
N ALA A 197 -8.84 -12.50 -3.09
CA ALA A 197 -9.87 -11.82 -3.88
C ALA A 197 -10.25 -12.59 -5.15
N THR A 198 -9.27 -13.07 -5.92
CA THR A 198 -9.56 -13.80 -7.16
C THR A 198 -10.28 -15.14 -6.91
N PRO A 199 -9.80 -16.04 -6.03
CA PRO A 199 -10.53 -17.24 -5.65
C PRO A 199 -11.95 -16.98 -5.15
N LEU A 200 -12.11 -16.00 -4.25
CA LEU A 200 -13.40 -15.66 -3.66
C LEU A 200 -14.39 -15.14 -4.72
N LEU A 201 -13.96 -14.20 -5.56
CA LEU A 201 -14.81 -13.64 -6.61
C LEU A 201 -15.15 -14.67 -7.70
N ASN A 202 -14.28 -15.66 -7.93
CA ASN A 202 -14.60 -16.81 -8.78
C ASN A 202 -15.67 -17.71 -8.16
N ALA A 203 -15.55 -18.01 -6.86
CA ALA A 203 -16.53 -18.81 -6.13
C ALA A 203 -17.91 -18.13 -6.11
N LEU A 204 -17.94 -16.80 -5.94
CA LEU A 204 -19.14 -15.97 -6.02
C LEU A 204 -19.65 -15.75 -7.46
N ARG A 205 -18.94 -16.29 -8.47
CA ARG A 205 -19.27 -16.16 -9.90
C ARG A 205 -19.38 -14.71 -10.40
N ILE A 206 -18.64 -13.79 -9.77
CA ILE A 206 -18.58 -12.39 -10.19
C ILE A 206 -17.65 -12.30 -11.40
N ARG A 207 -18.21 -12.03 -12.58
CA ARG A 207 -17.47 -12.01 -13.86
C ARG A 207 -17.06 -10.62 -14.31
N ASP A 208 -17.74 -9.58 -13.84
CA ASP A 208 -17.45 -8.21 -14.25
C ASP A 208 -16.08 -7.76 -13.74
N VAL A 209 -15.17 -7.47 -14.67
CA VAL A 209 -13.76 -7.16 -14.37
C VAL A 209 -13.62 -5.84 -13.62
N ALA A 210 -14.50 -4.86 -13.90
CA ALA A 210 -14.51 -3.57 -13.22
C ALA A 210 -14.97 -3.69 -11.76
N ALA A 211 -16.06 -4.43 -11.51
CA ALA A 211 -16.57 -4.72 -10.18
C ALA A 211 -15.57 -5.51 -9.33
N ARG A 212 -14.92 -6.52 -9.93
CA ARG A 212 -13.83 -7.27 -9.28
C ARG A 212 -12.67 -6.36 -8.90
N GLY A 213 -12.27 -5.48 -9.82
CA GLY A 213 -11.25 -4.46 -9.57
C GLY A 213 -11.64 -3.55 -8.41
N LEU A 214 -12.78 -2.89 -8.51
CA LEU A 214 -13.29 -1.96 -7.52
C LEU A 214 -13.39 -2.60 -6.12
N GLY A 215 -14.01 -3.77 -6.01
CA GLY A 215 -14.12 -4.50 -4.75
C GLY A 215 -12.75 -4.86 -4.16
N THR A 216 -11.81 -5.30 -5.00
CA THR A 216 -10.44 -5.60 -4.55
C THR A 216 -9.72 -4.34 -4.06
N GLY A 217 -9.86 -3.21 -4.76
CA GLY A 217 -9.27 -1.94 -4.36
C GLY A 217 -9.84 -1.39 -3.05
N ILE A 218 -11.15 -1.53 -2.84
CA ILE A 218 -11.82 -1.11 -1.59
C ILE A 218 -11.40 -2.01 -0.42
N ALA A 219 -11.30 -3.33 -0.64
CA ALA A 219 -11.02 -4.28 0.45
C ALA A 219 -9.53 -4.42 0.79
N ALA A 220 -8.64 -4.23 -0.19
CA ALA A 220 -7.23 -4.61 -0.12
C ALA A 220 -6.25 -3.51 -0.58
N HIS A 221 -6.73 -2.29 -0.75
CA HIS A 221 -5.96 -1.08 -1.04
C HIS A 221 -4.88 -1.27 -2.13
N GLY A 222 -3.75 -0.57 -2.01
CA GLY A 222 -2.67 -0.60 -3.02
C GLY A 222 -2.08 -1.98 -3.30
N ILE A 223 -2.05 -2.89 -2.33
CA ILE A 223 -1.52 -4.26 -2.55
C ILE A 223 -2.50 -5.05 -3.44
N GLY A 224 -3.79 -4.94 -3.16
CA GLY A 224 -4.86 -5.50 -4.00
C GLY A 224 -4.89 -4.86 -5.40
N THR A 225 -4.73 -3.54 -5.49
CA THR A 225 -4.67 -2.82 -6.77
C THR A 225 -3.50 -3.27 -7.62
N ALA A 226 -2.31 -3.42 -7.05
CA ALA A 226 -1.15 -3.95 -7.75
C ALA A 226 -1.42 -5.36 -8.30
N ARG A 227 -2.11 -6.21 -7.53
CA ARG A 227 -2.54 -7.52 -8.02
C ARG A 227 -3.59 -7.42 -9.13
N ALA A 228 -4.54 -6.50 -9.03
CA ALA A 228 -5.56 -6.30 -10.05
C ALA A 228 -4.94 -5.90 -11.40
N PHE A 229 -3.88 -5.06 -11.40
CA PHE A 229 -3.12 -4.73 -12.61
C PHE A 229 -2.39 -5.93 -13.23
N GLN A 230 -1.99 -6.92 -12.44
CA GLN A 230 -1.41 -8.15 -12.97
C GLN A 230 -2.46 -9.03 -13.69
N ILE A 231 -3.75 -8.84 -13.40
CA ILE A 231 -4.86 -9.58 -14.01
C ILE A 231 -5.35 -8.86 -15.27
N SER A 232 -5.62 -7.56 -15.18
CA SER A 232 -6.13 -6.74 -16.30
C SER A 232 -5.95 -5.26 -16.03
N GLU A 233 -5.72 -4.45 -17.06
CA GLU A 233 -5.67 -2.98 -16.95
C GLU A 233 -7.00 -2.42 -16.43
N VAL A 234 -8.16 -2.88 -16.93
CA VAL A 234 -9.49 -2.46 -16.43
C VAL A 234 -9.66 -2.74 -14.95
N ALA A 235 -9.39 -3.97 -14.49
CA ALA A 235 -9.47 -4.32 -13.06
C ALA A 235 -8.55 -3.45 -12.21
N GLY A 236 -7.30 -3.27 -12.66
CA GLY A 236 -6.32 -2.41 -11.99
C GLY A 236 -6.79 -0.96 -11.89
N THR A 237 -7.38 -0.40 -12.94
CA THR A 237 -7.89 0.97 -12.93
C THR A 237 -9.04 1.13 -11.94
N PHE A 238 -10.06 0.25 -11.99
CA PHE A 238 -11.17 0.32 -11.05
C PHE A 238 -10.73 0.05 -9.60
N ALA A 239 -9.76 -0.84 -9.38
CA ALA A 239 -9.13 -1.04 -8.07
C ALA A 239 -8.39 0.22 -7.60
N GLY A 240 -7.67 0.89 -8.51
CA GLY A 240 -6.99 2.15 -8.23
C GLY A 240 -7.96 3.25 -7.81
N VAL A 241 -9.09 3.40 -8.51
CA VAL A 241 -10.15 4.33 -8.12
C VAL A 241 -10.73 3.95 -6.75
N GLY A 242 -11.04 2.67 -6.54
CA GLY A 242 -11.53 2.17 -5.25
C GLY A 242 -10.58 2.46 -4.09
N MET A 243 -9.30 2.14 -4.26
CA MET A 243 -8.25 2.43 -3.28
C MET A 243 -8.18 3.93 -2.95
N ALA A 244 -8.10 4.78 -3.98
CA ALA A 244 -7.94 6.22 -3.79
C ALA A 244 -9.21 6.87 -3.18
N ALA A 245 -10.39 6.46 -3.63
CA ALA A 245 -11.64 6.99 -3.08
C ALA A 245 -11.91 6.46 -1.66
N SER A 246 -11.45 5.24 -1.33
CA SER A 246 -11.62 4.68 0.00
C SER A 246 -10.86 5.44 1.07
N THR A 247 -9.73 6.09 0.76
CA THR A 247 -9.03 6.91 1.77
C THR A 247 -9.89 8.08 2.23
N VAL A 248 -10.58 8.74 1.30
CA VAL A 248 -11.51 9.84 1.59
C VAL A 248 -12.75 9.32 2.31
N ALA A 249 -13.36 8.26 1.77
CA ALA A 249 -14.57 7.68 2.34
C ALA A 249 -14.33 7.16 3.76
N ALA A 250 -13.28 6.38 3.99
CA ALA A 250 -12.95 5.84 5.31
C ALA A 250 -12.65 6.94 6.34
N SER A 251 -12.00 8.04 5.93
CA SER A 251 -11.71 9.17 6.83
C SER A 251 -12.98 9.80 7.42
N LEU A 252 -14.10 9.70 6.70
CA LEU A 252 -15.41 10.17 7.16
C LEU A 252 -16.23 9.05 7.83
N LEU A 253 -16.26 7.86 7.21
CA LEU A 253 -17.14 6.76 7.60
C LEU A 253 -16.64 5.97 8.80
N VAL A 254 -15.32 5.74 8.92
CA VAL A 254 -14.76 4.90 9.99
C VAL A 254 -14.95 5.52 11.38
N PRO A 255 -14.71 6.83 11.60
CA PRO A 255 -15.01 7.45 12.89
C PRO A 255 -16.48 7.35 13.29
N LEU A 256 -17.40 7.48 12.32
CA LEU A 256 -18.84 7.32 12.57
C LEU A 256 -19.19 5.87 12.92
N ALA A 257 -18.64 4.90 12.18
CA ALA A 257 -18.81 3.48 12.45
C ALA A 257 -18.27 3.09 13.84
N ALA A 258 -17.11 3.61 14.23
CA ALA A 258 -16.51 3.37 15.54
C ALA A 258 -17.41 3.89 16.67
N ARG A 259 -17.96 5.10 16.54
CA ARG A 259 -18.92 5.66 17.50
C ARG A 259 -20.19 4.81 17.61
N TRP A 260 -20.69 4.31 16.49
CA TRP A 260 -21.88 3.46 16.46
C TRP A 260 -21.64 2.11 17.16
N VAL A 261 -20.50 1.46 16.91
CA VAL A 261 -20.12 0.21 17.59
C VAL A 261 -19.89 0.40 19.09
N ALA A 262 -19.34 1.56 19.48
CA ALA A 262 -19.17 1.93 20.89
C ALA A 262 -20.52 2.16 21.59
N ALA A 263 -21.52 2.71 20.91
CA ALA A 263 -22.86 2.91 21.47
C ALA A 263 -23.68 1.61 21.65
N LEU A 264 -23.27 0.52 20.99
CA LEU A 264 -23.94 -0.79 21.03
C LEU A 264 -23.39 -1.73 22.12
N GLY A 265 -22.51 -1.27 23.00
CA GLY A 265 -22.02 -2.04 24.17
C GLY A 265 -21.58 -1.11 25.28
#